data_AF-A0A522MI52-F1
#
_entry.id   AF-A0A522MI52-F1
#
_cell.length_a   1.000
_cell.length_b   1.000
_cell.length_c   1.000
_cell.angle_alpha   90.00
_cell.angle_beta   90.00
_cell.angle_gamma   90.00
#
_symmetry.space_group_name_H-M   'P 1'
#
loop_
_entity.id
_entity.type
_entity.pdbx_description
1 polymer ?
#
loop_
_entity_poly.entity_id
_entity_poly.type
_entity_poly.pdbx_seq_one_letter_code
_entity_poly.pdbx_strand_id
1 'polypeptide(L)'
;MNIDEERNAIRQELESLRASGANRRELSLHACKRLFFDLGIRPSSAAVRELTQTGSASDIPKDIDHFWERIRDASRVRIGGGAIPPSLEEKAGELLGALYEHAVSAAGDRFDEERRHAAEALDRAASAQREAQIRQETAHDAWQRAQTRAEAALARVRDLEAQIGASAALRESEDDVVRALVTRLEMEKSRLEQRLEAEQATNASLRERIEALHQELRVSTEHYANQIKDAIAEAERRVKPMLVELDSLRSMASTYQAGIRDASRKEFDFIQQLSAAKSRGDRLEAQTREQSDEIDALTRELTAVRERGVLSPEVTGLIRAWAQAGRFADADFASLGTALDAHIELPAHCPKCADGEPELARDGDGYELSCPECEHSSGATRSRLEAVTHFMRPQRTDSLA
;
A
#
# COMPACT_ATOMS: atom_id res chain seq x y z
N MET A 1 119.26 -9.21 -60.74
CA MET A 1 119.02 -8.78 -62.13
C MET A 1 118.45 -9.97 -62.84
N ASN A 2 117.28 -9.85 -63.44
CA ASN A 2 116.65 -10.95 -64.18
C ASN A 2 117.47 -11.21 -65.46
N ILE A 3 117.53 -12.46 -65.93
CA ILE A 3 118.24 -12.86 -67.16
C ILE A 3 117.81 -11.98 -68.35
N ASP A 4 116.55 -11.56 -68.38
CA ASP A 4 116.00 -10.67 -69.40
C ASP A 4 116.54 -9.22 -69.32
N GLU A 5 116.82 -8.72 -68.11
CA GLU A 5 117.43 -7.40 -67.90
C GLU A 5 118.88 -7.39 -68.41
N GLU A 6 119.63 -8.46 -68.14
CA GLU A 6 121.00 -8.65 -68.62
C GLU A 6 121.05 -8.79 -70.15
N ARG A 7 120.13 -9.54 -70.75
CA ARG A 7 120.02 -9.62 -72.22
C ARG A 7 119.71 -8.27 -72.86
N ASN A 8 118.88 -7.44 -72.23
CA ASN A 8 118.60 -6.09 -72.71
C ASN A 8 119.81 -5.15 -72.57
N ALA A 9 120.58 -5.25 -71.48
CA ALA A 9 121.83 -4.52 -71.33
C ALA A 9 122.84 -4.91 -72.42
N ILE A 10 122.99 -6.20 -72.71
CA ILE A 10 123.87 -6.70 -73.79
C ILE A 10 123.41 -6.19 -75.16
N ARG A 11 122.10 -6.09 -75.43
CA ARG A 11 121.59 -5.50 -76.68
C ARG A 11 121.97 -4.02 -76.81
N GLN A 12 121.83 -3.24 -75.75
CA GLN A 12 122.20 -1.82 -75.73
C GLN A 12 123.72 -1.63 -75.92
N GLU A 13 124.54 -2.47 -75.29
CA GLU A 13 125.99 -2.50 -75.51
C GLU A 13 126.33 -2.79 -76.97
N LEU A 14 125.72 -3.83 -77.56
CA LEU A 14 125.92 -4.17 -78.97
C LEU A 14 125.45 -3.06 -79.91
N GLU A 15 124.40 -2.32 -79.56
CA GLU A 15 123.89 -1.20 -80.33
C GLU A 15 124.81 0.02 -80.27
N SER A 16 125.39 0.32 -79.11
CA SER A 16 126.44 1.34 -78.96
C SER A 16 127.74 0.98 -79.70
N LEU A 17 128.14 -0.30 -79.68
CA LEU A 17 129.27 -0.81 -80.47
C LEU A 17 128.99 -0.72 -81.98
N ARG A 18 127.74 -0.95 -82.38
CA ARG A 18 127.33 -0.77 -83.78
C ARG A 18 127.40 0.69 -84.19
N ALA A 19 126.98 1.61 -83.32
CA ALA A 19 127.04 3.05 -83.55
C ALA A 19 128.49 3.60 -83.61
N SER A 20 129.44 2.97 -82.90
CA SER A 20 130.86 3.31 -82.95
C SER A 20 131.63 2.69 -84.13
N GLY A 21 130.94 1.94 -85.01
CA GLY A 21 131.51 1.39 -86.25
C GLY A 21 132.12 0.00 -86.13
N ALA A 22 131.81 -0.77 -85.08
CA ALA A 22 132.32 -2.13 -84.91
C ALA A 22 131.91 -3.06 -86.05
N ASN A 23 132.81 -3.95 -86.46
CA ASN A 23 132.52 -4.89 -87.54
C ASN A 23 131.62 -6.07 -87.06
N ARG A 24 131.00 -6.78 -88.01
CA ARG A 24 130.10 -7.92 -87.73
C ARG A 24 130.72 -8.98 -86.81
N ARG A 25 132.01 -9.28 -87.01
CA ARG A 25 132.75 -10.30 -86.25
C ARG A 25 132.96 -9.87 -84.80
N GLU A 26 133.27 -8.60 -84.57
CA GLU A 26 133.42 -8.01 -83.24
C GLU A 26 132.12 -8.04 -82.47
N LEU A 27 130.99 -7.71 -83.11
CA LEU A 27 129.66 -7.81 -82.49
C LEU A 27 129.33 -9.25 -82.08
N SER A 28 129.63 -10.23 -82.96
CA SER A 28 129.38 -11.65 -82.69
C SER A 28 130.28 -12.19 -81.57
N LEU A 29 131.57 -11.84 -81.56
CA LEU A 29 132.50 -12.22 -80.49
C LEU A 29 132.17 -11.55 -79.15
N HIS A 30 131.71 -10.29 -79.16
CA HIS A 30 131.27 -9.60 -77.96
C HIS A 30 130.02 -10.26 -77.37
N ALA A 31 129.03 -10.59 -78.20
CA ALA A 31 127.84 -11.34 -77.79
C ALA A 31 128.21 -12.72 -77.21
N CYS A 32 129.12 -13.47 -77.84
CA CYS A 32 129.61 -14.75 -77.31
C CYS A 32 130.26 -14.61 -75.93
N LYS A 33 131.07 -13.55 -75.73
CA LYS A 33 131.71 -13.29 -74.44
C LYS A 33 130.68 -13.00 -73.35
N ARG A 34 129.72 -12.11 -73.60
CA ARG A 34 128.72 -11.73 -72.60
C ARG A 34 127.79 -12.88 -72.26
N LEU A 35 127.33 -13.63 -73.27
CA LEU A 35 126.54 -14.85 -73.08
C LEU A 35 127.27 -15.88 -72.21
N PHE A 36 128.55 -16.11 -72.47
CA PHE A 36 129.29 -17.15 -71.76
C PHE A 36 129.73 -16.72 -70.36
N PHE A 37 130.32 -15.53 -70.21
CA PHE A 37 130.91 -15.10 -68.93
C PHE A 37 129.92 -14.48 -67.97
N ASP A 38 128.92 -13.74 -68.45
CA ASP A 38 127.96 -13.07 -67.57
C ASP A 38 126.72 -13.93 -67.33
N LEU A 39 126.19 -14.54 -68.39
CA LEU A 39 124.94 -15.30 -68.33
C LEU A 39 125.15 -16.81 -68.08
N GLY A 40 126.37 -17.32 -68.21
CA GLY A 40 126.65 -18.76 -68.14
C GLY A 40 125.98 -19.58 -69.26
N ILE A 41 125.49 -18.92 -70.31
CA ILE A 41 124.79 -19.56 -71.43
C ILE A 41 125.80 -19.88 -72.54
N ARG A 42 125.80 -21.13 -73.01
CA ARG A 42 126.63 -21.54 -74.16
C ARG A 42 126.23 -20.75 -75.42
N PRO A 43 127.14 -19.99 -76.07
CA PRO A 43 126.81 -19.27 -77.29
C PRO A 43 126.37 -20.23 -78.40
N SER A 44 125.16 -20.01 -78.91
CA SER A 44 124.58 -20.73 -80.05
C SER A 44 124.31 -19.77 -81.20
N SER A 45 124.21 -20.28 -82.42
CA SER A 45 123.93 -19.45 -83.60
C SER A 45 122.62 -18.66 -83.47
N ALA A 46 121.61 -19.27 -82.84
CA ALA A 46 120.32 -18.61 -82.54
C ALA A 46 120.47 -17.49 -81.51
N ALA A 47 121.13 -17.76 -80.37
CA ALA A 47 121.27 -16.79 -79.29
C ALA A 47 122.15 -15.58 -79.70
N VAL A 48 123.22 -15.83 -80.46
CA VAL A 48 124.08 -14.75 -80.97
C VAL A 48 123.35 -13.92 -82.01
N ARG A 49 122.62 -14.56 -82.95
CA ARG A 49 121.81 -13.84 -83.96
C ARG A 49 120.72 -12.98 -83.32
N GLU A 50 120.08 -13.47 -82.28
CA GLU A 50 119.01 -12.75 -81.56
C GLU A 50 119.54 -11.46 -80.91
N LEU A 51 120.78 -11.47 -80.42
CA LEU A 51 121.42 -10.31 -79.80
C LEU A 51 122.06 -9.37 -80.81
N THR A 52 122.72 -9.89 -81.85
CA THR A 52 123.45 -9.05 -82.81
C THR A 52 122.58 -8.54 -83.95
N GLN A 53 121.41 -9.14 -84.20
CA GLN A 53 120.47 -8.85 -85.30
C GLN A 53 121.12 -8.71 -86.68
N THR A 54 122.37 -9.17 -86.84
CA THR A 54 123.20 -9.01 -88.03
C THR A 54 124.04 -10.27 -88.24
N GLY A 55 124.08 -10.76 -89.49
CA GLY A 55 124.93 -11.88 -89.91
C GLY A 55 124.22 -12.97 -90.72
N SER A 56 124.93 -13.50 -91.72
CA SER A 56 124.50 -14.65 -92.52
C SER A 56 124.44 -15.93 -91.67
N ALA A 57 123.61 -16.89 -92.08
CA ALA A 57 123.50 -18.19 -91.42
C ALA A 57 124.84 -18.97 -91.41
N SER A 58 125.76 -18.65 -92.32
CA SER A 58 127.08 -19.28 -92.47
C SER A 58 128.19 -18.68 -91.60
N ASP A 59 128.05 -17.43 -91.16
CA ASP A 59 129.19 -16.67 -90.62
C ASP A 59 129.21 -16.61 -89.09
N ILE A 60 128.03 -16.68 -88.45
CA ILE A 60 127.89 -16.73 -86.99
C ILE A 60 128.54 -18.00 -86.39
N PRO A 61 128.37 -19.22 -86.98
CA PRO A 61 129.05 -20.41 -86.48
C PRO A 61 130.58 -20.29 -86.48
N LYS A 62 131.17 -19.72 -87.54
CA LYS A 62 132.62 -19.51 -87.63
C LYS A 62 133.16 -18.58 -86.53
N ASP A 63 132.41 -17.55 -86.18
CA ASP A 63 132.78 -16.63 -85.11
C ASP A 63 132.66 -17.29 -83.73
N ILE A 64 131.65 -18.15 -83.53
CA ILE A 64 131.50 -18.97 -82.31
C ILE A 64 132.67 -19.96 -82.18
N ASP A 65 133.04 -20.64 -83.27
CA ASP A 65 134.17 -21.56 -83.28
C ASP A 65 135.47 -20.84 -82.95
N HIS A 66 135.71 -19.68 -83.56
CA HIS A 66 136.86 -18.84 -83.27
C HIS A 66 136.90 -18.35 -81.80
N PHE A 67 135.73 -18.03 -81.23
CA PHE A 67 135.62 -17.70 -79.80
C PHE A 67 136.03 -18.91 -78.93
N TRP A 68 135.55 -20.10 -79.23
CA TRP A 68 135.90 -21.31 -78.49
C TRP A 68 137.35 -21.72 -78.65
N GLU A 69 137.95 -21.55 -79.82
CA GLU A 69 139.39 -21.74 -80.02
C GLU A 69 140.20 -20.80 -79.13
N ARG A 70 139.84 -19.50 -79.10
CA ARG A 70 140.50 -18.52 -78.22
C ARG A 70 140.37 -18.85 -76.73
N ILE A 71 139.19 -19.32 -76.29
CA ILE A 71 139.01 -19.75 -74.90
C ILE A 71 139.85 -20.99 -74.61
N ARG A 72 139.82 -21.99 -75.49
CA ARG A 72 140.62 -23.21 -75.32
C ARG A 72 142.12 -22.94 -75.28
N ASP A 73 142.60 -22.00 -76.09
CA ASP A 73 144.00 -21.57 -76.07
C ASP A 73 144.36 -20.77 -74.82
N ALA A 74 143.44 -19.94 -74.29
CA ALA A 74 143.65 -19.18 -73.07
C ALA A 74 143.52 -20.02 -71.78
N SER A 75 142.65 -21.04 -71.78
CA SER A 75 142.41 -21.93 -70.63
C SER A 75 143.31 -23.17 -70.62
N ARG A 76 144.24 -23.28 -71.58
CA ARG A 76 145.22 -24.35 -71.64
C ARG A 76 146.22 -24.20 -70.49
N VAL A 77 145.94 -24.86 -69.36
CA VAL A 77 147.02 -25.37 -68.52
C VAL A 77 147.79 -26.34 -69.41
N ARG A 78 148.97 -25.95 -69.89
CA ARG A 78 149.84 -26.81 -70.70
C ARG A 78 150.31 -28.00 -69.86
N ILE A 79 149.50 -29.05 -69.77
CA ILE A 79 150.05 -30.40 -69.66
C ILE A 79 150.55 -30.70 -71.07
N GLY A 80 151.84 -30.47 -71.31
CA GLY A 80 152.45 -30.67 -72.61
C GLY A 80 152.17 -32.10 -73.10
N GLY A 81 151.92 -32.24 -74.41
CA GLY A 81 151.64 -33.50 -75.09
C GLY A 81 152.79 -34.50 -74.98
N GLY A 82 152.87 -35.15 -73.83
CA GLY A 82 153.55 -36.40 -73.57
C GLY A 82 152.59 -37.25 -72.76
N ALA A 83 152.50 -38.54 -73.08
CA ALA A 83 151.73 -39.49 -72.28
C ALA A 83 152.00 -39.24 -70.80
N ILE A 84 150.94 -39.05 -70.01
CA ILE A 84 151.05 -38.98 -68.55
C ILE A 84 151.80 -40.26 -68.14
N PRO A 85 152.88 -40.18 -67.35
CA PRO A 85 153.56 -41.37 -66.88
C PRO A 85 152.54 -42.32 -66.23
N PRO A 86 152.53 -43.61 -66.56
CA PRO A 86 151.48 -44.54 -66.12
C PRO A 86 151.31 -44.57 -64.59
N SER A 87 152.40 -44.32 -63.85
CA SER A 87 152.39 -44.21 -62.38
C SER A 87 151.67 -42.97 -61.82
N LEU A 88 151.53 -41.89 -62.60
CA LEU A 88 150.75 -40.71 -62.23
C LEU A 88 149.29 -40.86 -62.66
N GLU A 89 149.03 -41.52 -63.79
CA GLU A 89 147.68 -41.84 -64.27
C GLU A 89 146.96 -42.79 -63.30
N GLU A 90 147.65 -43.84 -62.83
CA GLU A 90 147.12 -44.79 -61.85
C GLU A 90 146.79 -44.11 -60.51
N LYS A 91 147.70 -43.29 -59.97
CA LYS A 91 147.46 -42.51 -58.73
C LYS A 91 146.34 -41.49 -58.88
N ALA A 92 146.22 -40.85 -60.04
CA ALA A 92 145.12 -39.93 -60.32
C ALA A 92 143.79 -40.68 -60.43
N GLY A 93 143.77 -41.86 -61.05
CA GLY A 93 142.61 -42.74 -61.13
C GLY A 93 142.16 -43.25 -59.76
N GLU A 94 143.11 -43.66 -58.91
CA GLU A 94 142.84 -44.05 -57.51
C GLU A 94 142.25 -42.90 -56.70
N LEU A 95 142.83 -41.70 -56.80
CA LEU A 95 142.31 -40.52 -56.10
C LEU A 95 140.91 -40.15 -56.59
N LEU A 96 140.67 -40.17 -57.91
CA LEU A 96 139.37 -39.88 -58.50
C LEU A 96 138.34 -40.94 -58.11
N GLY A 97 138.72 -42.22 -58.06
CA GLY A 97 137.89 -43.31 -57.58
C GLY A 97 137.49 -43.13 -56.11
N ALA A 98 138.45 -42.85 -55.24
CA ALA A 98 138.20 -42.59 -53.83
C ALA A 98 137.32 -41.34 -53.60
N LEU A 99 137.55 -40.27 -54.37
CA LEU A 99 136.71 -39.07 -54.33
C LEU A 99 135.28 -39.35 -54.81
N TYR A 100 135.13 -40.16 -55.87
CA TYR A 100 133.83 -40.57 -56.37
C TYR A 100 133.07 -41.43 -55.35
N GLU A 101 133.72 -42.44 -54.75
CA GLU A 101 133.11 -43.27 -53.70
C GLU A 101 132.69 -42.43 -52.49
N HIS A 102 133.55 -41.50 -52.03
CA HIS A 102 133.19 -40.58 -50.96
C HIS A 102 132.03 -39.65 -51.33
N ALA A 103 132.00 -39.13 -52.56
CA ALA A 103 130.90 -38.28 -53.03
C ALA A 103 129.58 -39.04 -53.13
N VAL A 104 129.60 -40.28 -53.65
CA VAL A 104 128.41 -41.14 -53.76
C VAL A 104 127.89 -41.53 -52.37
N SER A 105 128.79 -41.90 -51.45
CA SER A 105 128.42 -42.22 -50.06
C SER A 105 127.80 -41.00 -49.36
N ALA A 106 128.44 -39.84 -49.43
CA ALA A 106 127.92 -38.60 -48.84
C ALA A 106 126.60 -38.13 -49.48
N ALA A 107 126.40 -38.36 -50.79
CA ALA A 107 125.14 -38.08 -51.46
C ALA A 107 124.03 -39.05 -51.00
N GLY A 108 124.36 -40.33 -50.81
CA GLY A 108 123.45 -41.33 -50.25
C GLY A 108 123.00 -40.98 -48.84
N ASP A 109 123.95 -40.68 -47.94
CA ASP A 109 123.65 -40.28 -46.56
C ASP A 109 122.76 -39.02 -46.50
N ARG A 110 123.07 -38.01 -47.33
CA ARG A 110 122.23 -36.79 -47.42
C ARG A 110 120.83 -37.08 -47.94
N PHE A 111 120.72 -37.92 -48.97
CA PHE A 111 119.42 -38.29 -49.53
C PHE A 111 118.56 -39.07 -48.53
N ASP A 112 119.15 -39.99 -47.77
CA ASP A 112 118.45 -40.74 -46.73
C ASP A 112 118.03 -39.84 -45.55
N GLU A 113 118.86 -38.86 -45.17
CA GLU A 113 118.48 -37.81 -44.21
C GLU A 113 117.31 -36.97 -44.72
N GLU A 114 117.37 -36.49 -45.97
CA GLU A 114 116.27 -35.73 -46.59
C GLU A 114 114.99 -36.55 -46.67
N ARG A 115 115.07 -37.85 -47.03
CA ARG A 115 113.92 -38.77 -47.02
C ARG A 115 113.33 -38.91 -45.63
N ARG A 116 114.16 -39.06 -44.60
CA ARG A 116 113.68 -39.19 -43.20
C ARG A 116 112.99 -37.91 -42.74
N HIS A 117 113.60 -36.75 -42.99
CA HIS A 117 112.99 -35.46 -42.68
C HIS A 117 111.67 -35.22 -43.43
N ALA A 118 111.59 -35.60 -44.71
CA ALA A 118 110.36 -35.51 -45.49
C ALA A 118 109.26 -36.42 -44.92
N ALA A 119 109.60 -37.68 -44.55
CA ALA A 119 108.65 -38.59 -43.91
C ALA A 119 108.15 -38.07 -42.57
N GLU A 120 109.05 -37.58 -41.71
CA GLU A 120 108.69 -36.96 -40.42
C GLU A 120 107.85 -35.68 -40.59
N ALA A 121 108.08 -34.89 -41.64
CA ALA A 121 107.27 -33.72 -41.96
C ALA A 121 105.86 -34.12 -42.40
N LEU A 122 105.73 -35.17 -43.24
CA LEU A 122 104.44 -35.71 -43.66
C LEU A 122 103.66 -36.28 -42.48
N ASP A 123 104.29 -37.04 -41.60
CA ASP A 123 103.64 -37.62 -40.42
C ASP A 123 103.17 -36.53 -39.44
N ARG A 124 103.97 -35.48 -39.24
CA ARG A 124 103.58 -34.30 -38.46
C ARG A 124 102.42 -33.56 -39.10
N ALA A 125 102.45 -33.34 -40.41
CA ALA A 125 101.36 -32.69 -41.13
C ALA A 125 100.06 -33.50 -41.07
N ALA A 126 100.13 -34.82 -41.26
CA ALA A 126 98.99 -35.72 -41.18
C ALA A 126 98.38 -35.76 -39.77
N SER A 127 99.23 -35.76 -38.73
CA SER A 127 98.79 -35.72 -37.34
C SER A 127 98.13 -34.39 -37.00
N ALA A 128 98.74 -33.27 -37.40
CA ALA A 128 98.17 -31.94 -37.22
C ALA A 128 96.82 -31.78 -37.96
N GLN A 129 96.69 -32.36 -39.16
CA GLN A 129 95.43 -32.38 -39.91
C GLN A 129 94.35 -33.16 -39.19
N ARG A 130 94.66 -34.37 -38.69
CA ARG A 130 93.71 -35.18 -37.90
C ARG A 130 93.26 -34.44 -36.64
N GLU A 131 94.19 -33.82 -35.91
CA GLU A 131 93.85 -33.03 -34.73
C GLU A 131 92.99 -31.80 -35.05
N ALA A 132 93.26 -31.12 -36.18
CA ALA A 132 92.46 -30.00 -36.64
C ALA A 132 91.04 -30.45 -37.01
N GLN A 133 90.91 -31.61 -37.67
CA GLN A 133 89.61 -32.18 -38.03
C GLN A 133 88.82 -32.58 -36.78
N ILE A 134 89.44 -33.26 -35.81
CA ILE A 134 88.78 -33.61 -34.54
C ILE A 134 88.34 -32.33 -33.80
N ARG A 135 89.17 -31.28 -33.78
CA ARG A 135 88.81 -29.99 -33.19
C ARG A 135 87.64 -29.32 -33.91
N GLN A 136 87.59 -29.42 -35.23
CA GLN A 136 86.49 -28.88 -36.02
C GLN A 136 85.18 -29.63 -35.75
N GLU A 137 85.21 -30.96 -35.75
CA GLU A 137 84.04 -31.82 -35.49
C GLU A 137 83.50 -31.58 -34.08
N THR A 138 84.38 -31.57 -33.06
CA THR A 138 83.98 -31.30 -31.67
C THR A 138 83.41 -29.89 -31.48
N ALA A 139 83.98 -28.87 -32.14
CA ALA A 139 83.44 -27.51 -32.13
C ALA A 139 82.08 -27.42 -32.83
N HIS A 140 81.92 -28.13 -33.95
CA HIS A 140 80.67 -28.19 -34.69
C HIS A 140 79.55 -28.84 -33.86
N ASP A 141 79.84 -29.99 -33.22
CA ASP A 141 78.90 -30.67 -32.35
C ASP A 141 78.53 -29.82 -31.12
N ALA A 142 79.51 -29.09 -30.55
CA ALA A 142 79.24 -28.16 -29.45
C ALA A 142 78.35 -27.01 -29.88
N TRP A 143 78.57 -26.46 -31.08
CA TRP A 143 77.76 -25.41 -31.67
C TRP A 143 76.32 -25.90 -31.94
N GLN A 144 76.15 -27.06 -32.55
CA GLN A 144 74.83 -27.65 -32.79
C GLN A 144 74.06 -27.85 -31.47
N ARG A 145 74.70 -28.42 -30.45
CA ARG A 145 74.08 -28.59 -29.12
C ARG A 145 73.69 -27.24 -28.50
N ALA A 146 74.54 -26.22 -28.64
CA ALA A 146 74.24 -24.88 -28.14
C ALA A 146 73.04 -24.26 -28.90
N GLN A 147 72.97 -24.44 -30.22
CA GLN A 147 71.87 -23.96 -31.03
C GLN A 147 70.55 -24.63 -30.68
N THR A 148 70.51 -25.97 -30.56
CA THR A 148 69.29 -26.68 -30.14
C THR A 148 68.82 -26.25 -28.75
N ARG A 149 69.76 -26.01 -27.81
CA ARG A 149 69.43 -25.48 -26.48
C ARG A 149 68.85 -24.06 -26.55
N ALA A 150 69.41 -23.20 -27.41
CA ALA A 150 68.92 -21.84 -27.61
C ALA A 150 67.51 -21.84 -28.22
N GLU A 151 67.27 -22.68 -29.24
CA GLU A 151 65.96 -22.85 -29.86
C GLU A 151 64.91 -23.37 -28.86
N ALA A 152 65.27 -24.37 -28.05
CA ALA A 152 64.40 -24.88 -26.99
C ALA A 152 64.10 -23.81 -25.90
N ALA A 153 65.10 -22.99 -25.54
CA ALA A 153 64.90 -21.89 -24.60
C ALA A 153 63.97 -20.81 -25.19
N LEU A 154 64.14 -20.44 -26.46
CA LEU A 154 63.26 -19.49 -27.15
C LEU A 154 61.82 -20.01 -27.26
N ALA A 155 61.64 -21.30 -27.56
CA ALA A 155 60.32 -21.93 -27.56
C ALA A 155 59.66 -21.82 -26.17
N ARG A 156 60.42 -22.12 -25.10
CA ARG A 156 59.93 -21.99 -23.72
C ARG A 156 59.60 -20.56 -23.33
N VAL A 157 60.38 -19.57 -23.79
CA VAL A 157 60.06 -18.15 -23.59
C VAL A 157 58.75 -17.79 -24.26
N ARG A 158 58.53 -18.19 -25.51
CA ARG A 158 57.26 -17.94 -26.23
C ARG A 158 56.07 -18.59 -25.53
N ASP A 159 56.22 -19.82 -25.04
CA ASP A 159 55.18 -20.51 -24.28
C ASP A 159 54.84 -19.78 -22.97
N LEU A 160 55.86 -19.29 -22.26
CA LEU A 160 55.67 -18.51 -21.04
C LEU A 160 55.04 -17.15 -21.32
N GLU A 161 55.44 -16.47 -22.40
CA GLU A 161 54.81 -15.21 -22.84
C GLU A 161 53.34 -15.42 -23.20
N ALA A 162 53.01 -16.53 -23.89
CA ALA A 162 51.62 -16.89 -24.19
C ALA A 162 50.81 -17.19 -22.92
N GLN A 163 51.39 -17.91 -21.94
CA GLN A 163 50.75 -18.17 -20.65
C GLN A 163 50.53 -16.88 -19.86
N ILE A 164 51.52 -15.98 -19.83
CA ILE A 164 51.40 -14.68 -19.18
C ILE A 164 50.29 -13.86 -19.86
N GLY A 165 50.28 -13.79 -21.20
CA GLY A 165 49.23 -13.12 -21.97
C GLY A 165 47.84 -13.67 -21.68
N ALA A 166 47.68 -15.00 -21.66
CA ALA A 166 46.41 -15.65 -21.32
C ALA A 166 45.97 -15.35 -19.88
N SER A 167 46.90 -15.38 -18.92
CA SER A 167 46.59 -15.06 -17.51
C SER A 167 46.24 -13.58 -17.30
N ALA A 168 46.89 -12.68 -18.06
CA ALA A 168 46.59 -11.25 -18.02
C ALA A 168 45.20 -10.97 -18.59
N ALA A 169 44.86 -11.59 -19.73
CA ALA A 169 43.52 -11.48 -20.32
C ALA A 169 42.43 -12.03 -19.39
N LEU A 170 42.68 -13.16 -18.71
CA LEU A 170 41.76 -13.70 -17.71
C LEU A 170 41.56 -12.72 -16.55
N ARG A 171 42.65 -12.18 -15.98
CA ARG A 171 42.57 -11.20 -14.89
C ARG A 171 41.82 -9.94 -15.30
N GLU A 172 42.05 -9.42 -16.51
CA GLU A 172 41.32 -8.27 -17.02
C GLU A 172 39.82 -8.55 -17.12
N SER A 173 39.44 -9.75 -17.59
CA SER A 173 38.02 -10.16 -17.63
C SER A 173 37.41 -10.33 -16.22
N GLU A 174 38.17 -10.85 -15.26
CA GLU A 174 37.74 -10.96 -13.86
C GLU A 174 37.57 -9.57 -13.23
N ASP A 175 38.50 -8.66 -13.47
CA ASP A 175 38.44 -7.27 -13.01
C ASP A 175 37.26 -6.51 -13.63
N ASP A 176 36.94 -6.76 -14.91
CA ASP A 176 35.75 -6.21 -15.57
C ASP A 176 34.46 -6.72 -14.92
N VAL A 177 34.37 -8.03 -14.64
CA VAL A 177 33.23 -8.63 -13.96
C VAL A 177 33.08 -8.05 -12.55
N VAL A 178 34.17 -7.94 -11.79
CA VAL A 178 34.15 -7.35 -10.45
C VAL A 178 33.73 -5.88 -10.51
N ARG A 179 34.26 -5.08 -11.43
CA ARG A 179 33.84 -3.68 -11.64
C ARG A 179 32.36 -3.56 -11.98
N ALA A 180 31.85 -4.43 -12.86
CA ALA A 180 30.43 -4.47 -13.21
C ALA A 180 29.55 -4.87 -12.01
N LEU A 181 30.00 -5.80 -11.17
CA LEU A 181 29.29 -6.18 -9.94
C LEU A 181 29.29 -5.05 -8.90
N VAL A 182 30.42 -4.38 -8.69
CA VAL A 182 30.52 -3.25 -7.76
C VAL A 182 29.59 -2.13 -8.17
N THR A 183 29.63 -1.69 -9.44
CA THR A 183 28.73 -0.64 -9.95
C THR A 183 27.26 -1.02 -9.82
N ARG A 184 26.90 -2.29 -10.07
CA ARG A 184 25.54 -2.79 -9.83
C ARG A 184 25.13 -2.71 -8.35
N LEU A 185 25.99 -3.14 -7.44
CA LEU A 185 25.73 -3.10 -6.01
C LEU A 185 25.62 -1.67 -5.48
N GLU A 186 26.41 -0.74 -6.00
CA GLU A 186 26.30 0.69 -5.68
C GLU A 186 24.97 1.28 -6.16
N MET A 187 24.52 0.92 -7.37
CA MET A 187 23.20 1.31 -7.86
C MET A 187 22.07 0.72 -7.00
N GLU A 188 22.13 -0.56 -6.66
CA GLU A 188 21.15 -1.20 -5.78
C GLU A 188 21.13 -0.57 -4.38
N LYS A 189 22.31 -0.29 -3.80
CA LYS A 189 22.45 0.42 -2.53
C LYS A 189 21.79 1.80 -2.58
N SER A 190 22.13 2.62 -3.57
CA SER A 190 21.55 3.97 -3.71
C SER A 190 20.02 3.93 -3.86
N ARG A 191 19.49 2.94 -4.58
CA ARG A 191 18.05 2.72 -4.72
C ARG A 191 17.40 2.32 -3.40
N LEU A 192 18.06 1.47 -2.61
CA LEU A 192 17.57 1.07 -1.28
C LEU A 192 17.62 2.23 -0.28
N GLU A 193 18.67 3.05 -0.32
CA GLU A 193 18.78 4.28 0.48
C GLU A 193 17.65 5.26 0.16
N GLN A 194 17.39 5.53 -1.12
CA GLN A 194 16.25 6.38 -1.54
C GLN A 194 14.90 5.83 -1.08
N ARG A 195 14.70 4.51 -1.15
CA ARG A 195 13.47 3.87 -0.65
C ARG A 195 13.35 4.01 0.86
N LEU A 196 14.44 3.82 1.59
CA LEU A 196 14.45 3.97 3.05
C LEU A 196 14.13 5.41 3.45
N GLU A 197 14.72 6.40 2.79
CA GLU A 197 14.43 7.82 3.02
C GLU A 197 12.95 8.14 2.74
N ALA A 198 12.40 7.63 1.63
CA ALA A 198 10.99 7.81 1.29
C ALA A 198 10.07 7.19 2.36
N GLU A 199 10.35 5.96 2.81
CA GLU A 199 9.59 5.30 3.87
C GLU A 199 9.74 6.00 5.23
N GLN A 200 10.90 6.59 5.53
CA GLN A 200 11.09 7.40 6.73
C GLN A 200 10.27 8.69 6.67
N ALA A 201 10.22 9.34 5.51
CA ALA A 201 9.41 10.53 5.29
C ALA A 201 7.90 10.23 5.39
N THR A 202 7.42 9.13 4.81
CA THR A 202 6.02 8.71 4.94
C THR A 202 5.67 8.38 6.39
N ASN A 203 6.54 7.66 7.12
CA ASN A 203 6.35 7.38 8.54
C ASN A 203 6.32 8.65 9.39
N ALA A 204 7.18 9.63 9.11
CA ALA A 204 7.16 10.92 9.80
C ALA A 204 5.83 11.64 9.57
N SER A 205 5.35 11.71 8.32
CA SER A 205 4.06 12.31 7.98
C SER A 205 2.88 11.59 8.64
N LEU A 206 2.90 10.25 8.69
CA LEU A 206 1.87 9.47 9.40
C LEU A 206 1.87 9.75 10.91
N ARG A 207 3.05 9.87 11.53
CA ARG A 207 3.17 10.25 12.95
C ARG A 207 2.62 11.64 13.21
N GLU A 208 2.94 12.62 12.36
CA GLU A 208 2.38 13.97 12.45
C GLU A 208 0.85 13.95 12.29
N ARG A 209 0.32 13.13 11.37
CA ARG A 209 -1.13 12.99 11.17
C ARG A 209 -1.81 12.34 12.37
N ILE A 210 -1.21 11.31 12.97
CA ILE A 210 -1.72 10.67 14.19
C ILE A 210 -1.73 11.68 15.35
N GLU A 211 -0.66 12.44 15.52
CA GLU A 211 -0.61 13.47 16.56
C GLU A 211 -1.69 14.55 16.34
N ALA A 212 -1.86 15.04 15.11
CA ALA A 212 -2.92 15.98 14.78
C ALA A 212 -4.32 15.42 15.09
N LEU A 213 -4.60 14.17 14.70
CA LEU A 213 -5.87 13.51 15.00
C LEU A 213 -6.08 13.30 16.50
N HIS A 214 -5.03 12.97 17.27
CA HIS A 214 -5.13 12.88 18.72
C HIS A 214 -5.43 14.23 19.38
N GLN A 215 -4.85 15.32 18.87
CA GLN A 215 -5.16 16.66 19.38
C GLN A 215 -6.57 17.12 18.99
N GLU A 216 -7.00 16.88 17.76
CA GLU A 216 -8.40 17.10 17.34
C GLU A 216 -9.37 16.31 18.23
N LEU A 217 -9.07 15.04 18.50
CA LEU A 217 -9.87 14.20 19.38
C LEU A 217 -9.91 14.79 20.79
N ARG A 218 -8.77 15.16 21.38
CA ARG A 218 -8.72 15.79 22.71
C ARG A 218 -9.57 17.05 22.77
N VAL A 219 -9.36 17.99 21.84
CA VAL A 219 -10.12 19.25 21.77
C VAL A 219 -11.62 18.97 21.63
N SER A 220 -12.01 18.04 20.76
CA SER A 220 -13.43 17.68 20.58
C SER A 220 -14.01 17.05 21.84
N THR A 221 -13.28 16.16 22.53
CA THR A 221 -13.75 15.52 23.77
C THR A 221 -13.88 16.53 24.90
N GLU A 222 -12.94 17.48 25.03
CA GLU A 222 -13.04 18.60 25.98
C GLU A 222 -14.23 19.49 25.65
N HIS A 223 -14.44 19.80 24.36
CA HIS A 223 -15.59 20.58 23.91
C HIS A 223 -16.92 19.90 24.25
N TYR A 224 -17.08 18.61 23.92
CA TYR A 224 -18.29 17.85 24.25
C TYR A 224 -18.49 17.72 25.76
N ALA A 225 -17.43 17.48 26.54
CA ALA A 225 -17.52 17.43 27.99
C ALA A 225 -17.99 18.76 28.58
N ASN A 226 -17.51 19.89 28.05
CA ASN A 226 -17.96 21.21 28.47
C ASN A 226 -19.42 21.47 28.04
N GLN A 227 -19.80 21.13 26.81
CA GLN A 227 -21.21 21.22 26.37
C GLN A 227 -22.16 20.41 27.27
N ILE A 228 -21.77 19.18 27.64
CA ILE A 228 -22.56 18.34 28.54
C ILE A 228 -22.66 18.98 29.93
N LYS A 229 -21.55 19.48 30.48
CA LYS A 229 -21.55 20.19 31.77
C LYS A 229 -22.47 21.40 31.74
N ASP A 230 -22.40 22.22 30.70
CA ASP A 230 -23.24 23.41 30.55
C ASP A 230 -24.72 23.04 30.38
N ALA A 231 -25.03 22.00 29.60
CA ALA A 231 -26.39 21.50 29.43
C ALA A 231 -26.96 20.94 30.74
N ILE A 232 -26.17 20.20 31.54
CA ILE A 232 -26.56 19.73 32.87
C ILE A 232 -26.78 20.92 33.81
N ALA A 233 -25.87 21.89 33.84
CA ALA A 233 -26.02 23.07 34.69
C ALA A 233 -27.27 23.89 34.34
N GLU A 234 -27.58 24.04 33.05
CA GLU A 234 -28.80 24.69 32.58
C GLU A 234 -30.07 23.89 32.92
N ALA A 235 -30.04 22.57 32.72
CA ALA A 235 -31.13 21.69 33.13
C ALA A 235 -31.37 21.77 34.66
N GLU A 236 -30.30 21.76 35.47
CA GLU A 236 -30.39 21.97 36.91
C GLU A 236 -31.00 23.33 37.26
N ARG A 237 -30.61 24.41 36.57
CA ARG A 237 -31.18 25.75 36.78
C ARG A 237 -32.68 25.80 36.49
N ARG A 238 -33.16 25.05 35.50
CA ARG A 238 -34.61 24.98 35.17
C ARG A 238 -35.37 24.06 36.11
N VAL A 239 -34.79 22.91 36.47
CA VAL A 239 -35.45 21.89 37.30
C VAL A 239 -35.49 22.31 38.77
N LYS A 240 -34.47 22.98 39.33
CA LYS A 240 -34.46 23.39 40.74
C LYS A 240 -35.68 24.25 41.13
N PRO A 241 -36.04 25.33 40.40
CA PRO A 241 -37.27 26.09 40.66
C PRO A 241 -38.53 25.23 40.52
N MET A 242 -38.64 24.41 39.48
CA MET A 242 -39.79 23.54 39.29
C MET A 242 -39.95 22.50 40.41
N LEU A 243 -38.85 21.98 40.96
CA LEU A 243 -38.88 21.09 42.13
C LEU A 243 -39.36 21.84 43.38
N VAL A 244 -38.89 23.07 43.59
CA VAL A 244 -39.35 23.92 44.70
C VAL A 244 -40.84 24.25 44.54
N GLU A 245 -41.29 24.59 43.33
CA GLU A 245 -42.70 24.79 43.03
C GLU A 245 -43.52 23.51 43.26
N LEU A 246 -43.04 22.35 42.81
CA LEU A 246 -43.68 21.07 43.05
C LEU A 246 -43.80 20.76 44.54
N ASP A 247 -42.75 21.01 45.33
CA ASP A 247 -42.79 20.83 46.79
C ASP A 247 -43.75 21.83 47.46
N SER A 248 -43.81 23.07 46.97
CA SER A 248 -44.81 24.04 47.42
C SER A 248 -46.24 23.59 47.09
N LEU A 249 -46.47 23.04 45.90
CA LEU A 249 -47.75 22.48 45.46
C LEU A 249 -48.12 21.23 46.24
N ARG A 250 -47.15 20.36 46.56
CA ARG A 250 -47.36 19.22 47.46
C ARG A 250 -47.72 19.66 48.87
N SER A 251 -47.05 20.69 49.39
CA SER A 251 -47.37 21.27 50.70
C SER A 251 -48.77 21.88 50.69
N MET A 252 -49.11 22.68 49.69
CA MET A 252 -50.47 23.21 49.50
C MET A 252 -51.51 22.08 49.34
N ALA A 253 -51.24 21.05 48.54
CA ALA A 253 -52.14 19.91 48.40
C ALA A 253 -52.34 19.17 49.72
N SER A 254 -51.29 19.03 50.53
CA SER A 254 -51.37 18.46 51.87
C SER A 254 -52.25 19.31 52.81
N THR A 255 -52.09 20.64 52.80
CA THR A 255 -52.94 21.54 53.60
C THR A 255 -54.37 21.57 53.10
N TYR A 256 -54.62 21.54 51.79
CA TYR A 256 -55.95 21.38 51.21
C TYR A 256 -56.58 20.04 51.61
N GLN A 257 -55.84 18.93 51.56
CA GLN A 257 -56.33 17.62 52.01
C GLN A 257 -56.61 17.58 53.52
N ALA A 258 -55.81 18.28 54.33
CA ALA A 258 -56.09 18.44 55.76
C ALA A 258 -57.35 19.30 55.98
N GLY A 259 -57.51 20.39 55.23
CA GLY A 259 -58.70 21.22 55.24
C GLY A 259 -59.96 20.49 54.79
N ILE A 260 -59.87 19.63 53.78
CA ILE A 260 -60.97 18.72 53.37
C ILE A 260 -61.30 17.75 54.50
N ARG A 261 -60.31 17.13 55.15
CA ARG A 261 -60.55 16.24 56.28
C ARG A 261 -61.23 16.96 57.45
N ASP A 262 -60.81 18.19 57.76
CA ASP A 262 -61.45 19.01 58.80
C ASP A 262 -62.86 19.46 58.39
N ALA A 263 -63.08 19.79 57.12
CA ALA A 263 -64.41 20.11 56.58
C ALA A 263 -65.33 18.89 56.63
N SER A 264 -64.88 17.71 56.20
CA SER A 264 -65.62 16.46 56.31
C SER A 264 -65.89 16.07 57.77
N ARG A 265 -64.99 16.38 58.71
CA ARG A 265 -65.23 16.22 60.14
C ARG A 265 -66.34 17.15 60.64
N LYS A 266 -66.30 18.43 60.25
CA LYS A 266 -67.37 19.40 60.56
C LYS A 266 -68.69 19.01 59.90
N GLU A 267 -68.69 18.53 58.66
CA GLU A 267 -69.87 18.00 57.98
C GLU A 267 -70.42 16.79 58.72
N PHE A 268 -69.57 15.87 59.18
CA PHE A 268 -69.99 14.74 60.00
C PHE A 268 -70.61 15.20 61.32
N ASP A 269 -70.01 16.19 62.00
CA ASP A 269 -70.57 16.79 63.21
C ASP A 269 -71.93 17.49 62.92
N PHE A 270 -72.07 18.17 61.77
CA PHE A 270 -73.34 18.76 61.33
C PHE A 270 -74.39 17.70 61.00
N ILE A 271 -74.01 16.59 60.37
CA ILE A 271 -74.90 15.45 60.13
C ILE A 271 -75.35 14.84 61.47
N GLN A 272 -74.45 14.71 62.45
CA GLN A 272 -74.82 14.28 63.79
C GLN A 272 -75.81 15.25 64.44
N GLN A 273 -75.56 16.56 64.37
CA GLN A 273 -76.48 17.58 64.89
C GLN A 273 -77.84 17.53 64.19
N LEU A 274 -77.88 17.36 62.86
CA LEU A 274 -79.10 17.17 62.08
C LEU A 274 -79.83 15.89 62.46
N SER A 275 -79.13 14.78 62.71
CA SER A 275 -79.75 13.53 63.18
C SER A 275 -80.33 13.68 64.61
N ALA A 276 -79.65 14.45 65.46
CA ALA A 276 -80.14 14.78 66.80
C ALA A 276 -81.31 15.77 66.78
N ALA A 277 -81.37 16.67 65.78
CA ALA A 277 -82.51 17.54 65.55
C ALA A 277 -83.69 16.77 64.94
N LYS A 278 -83.42 15.86 63.98
CA LYS A 278 -84.41 14.98 63.36
C LYS A 278 -85.05 14.05 64.38
N SER A 279 -84.26 13.36 65.22
CA SER A 279 -84.83 12.52 66.29
C SER A 279 -85.63 13.32 67.33
N ARG A 280 -85.33 14.60 67.56
CA ARG A 280 -86.19 15.50 68.33
C ARG A 280 -87.49 15.84 67.59
N GLY A 281 -87.42 16.09 66.28
CA GLY A 281 -88.58 16.26 65.40
C GLY A 281 -89.49 15.03 65.38
N ASP A 282 -88.92 13.84 65.19
CA ASP A 282 -89.65 12.57 65.17
C ASP A 282 -90.38 12.30 66.51
N ARG A 283 -89.81 12.72 67.64
CA ARG A 283 -90.50 12.65 68.95
C ARG A 283 -91.67 13.61 69.06
N LEU A 284 -91.54 14.83 68.54
CA LEU A 284 -92.64 15.80 68.51
C LEU A 284 -93.75 15.36 67.55
N GLU A 285 -93.40 14.74 66.41
CA GLU A 285 -94.36 14.09 65.51
C GLU A 285 -95.09 12.93 66.18
N ALA A 286 -94.39 12.10 66.95
CA ALA A 286 -95.03 11.01 67.71
C ALA A 286 -96.02 11.56 68.75
N GLN A 287 -95.65 12.62 69.49
CA GLN A 287 -96.53 13.27 70.47
C GLN A 287 -97.77 13.92 69.81
N THR A 288 -97.62 14.51 68.63
CA THR A 288 -98.76 15.09 67.89
C THR A 288 -99.68 14.03 67.30
N ARG A 289 -99.15 12.88 66.89
CA ARG A 289 -99.99 11.72 66.50
C ARG A 289 -100.76 11.16 67.69
N GLU A 290 -100.11 11.00 68.84
CA GLU A 290 -100.76 10.51 70.07
C GLU A 290 -101.88 11.46 70.53
N GLN A 291 -101.67 12.78 70.48
CA GLN A 291 -102.72 13.77 70.75
C GLN A 291 -103.84 13.77 69.69
N SER A 292 -103.56 13.46 68.43
CA SER A 292 -104.58 13.37 67.37
C SER A 292 -105.44 12.12 67.51
N ASP A 293 -104.83 10.98 67.87
CA ASP A 293 -105.56 9.74 68.15
C ASP A 293 -106.51 9.90 69.36
N GLU A 294 -106.13 10.72 70.35
CA GLU A 294 -106.97 11.12 71.49
C GLU A 294 -108.20 11.95 71.05
N ILE A 295 -108.03 12.87 70.10
CA ILE A 295 -109.11 13.67 69.51
C ILE A 295 -110.08 12.79 68.69
N ASP A 296 -109.55 11.82 67.94
CA ASP A 296 -110.36 10.89 67.14
C ASP A 296 -111.14 9.89 68.02
N ALA A 297 -110.64 9.57 69.22
CA ALA A 297 -111.37 8.78 70.21
C ALA A 297 -112.56 9.56 70.79
N LEU A 298 -112.34 10.82 71.19
CA LEU A 298 -113.40 11.69 71.72
C LEU A 298 -114.49 12.00 70.67
N THR A 299 -114.13 12.08 69.40
CA THR A 299 -115.07 12.33 68.29
C THR A 299 -115.97 11.11 67.99
N ARG A 300 -115.46 9.89 68.24
CA ARG A 300 -116.24 8.63 68.10
C ARG A 300 -117.25 8.44 69.24
N GLU A 301 -116.98 8.94 70.45
CA GLU A 301 -117.95 8.89 71.56
C GLU A 301 -119.13 9.86 71.35
N LEU A 302 -118.90 11.01 70.71
CA LEU A 302 -119.92 12.04 70.44
C LEU A 302 -120.91 11.65 69.33
N THR A 303 -120.46 10.84 68.37
CA THR A 303 -121.28 10.35 67.24
C THR A 303 -122.20 9.20 67.67
N ALA A 304 -121.74 8.30 68.56
CA ALA A 304 -122.55 7.19 69.07
C ALA A 304 -123.76 7.59 69.94
N VAL A 305 -123.77 8.80 70.51
CA VAL A 305 -124.88 9.31 71.35
C VAL A 305 -125.98 9.97 70.52
N ARG A 306 -125.69 10.44 69.29
CA ARG A 306 -126.66 11.17 68.46
C ARG A 306 -127.61 10.29 67.62
N GLU A 307 -127.31 9.01 67.44
CA GLU A 307 -128.07 8.12 66.52
C GLU A 307 -129.25 7.36 67.14
N ARG A 308 -129.61 7.58 68.42
CA ARG A 308 -130.67 6.80 69.12
C ARG A 308 -132.05 7.44 69.26
N GLY A 309 -132.44 8.45 68.46
CA GLY A 309 -133.75 9.08 68.69
C GLY A 309 -134.39 9.89 67.56
N VAL A 310 -134.75 9.27 66.43
CA VAL A 310 -135.74 9.85 65.48
C VAL A 310 -136.75 8.79 65.01
N LEU A 311 -138.03 9.20 64.98
CA LEU A 311 -139.27 8.41 64.78
C LEU A 311 -139.43 7.80 63.37
N SER A 312 -140.19 6.70 63.25
CA SER A 312 -140.32 5.89 62.02
C SER A 312 -141.32 6.45 60.99
N PRO A 313 -141.10 6.21 59.68
CA PRO A 313 -141.83 6.83 58.58
C PRO A 313 -143.28 6.35 58.40
N GLU A 314 -143.69 5.22 58.98
CA GLU A 314 -145.08 4.73 58.86
C GLU A 314 -146.08 5.63 59.60
N VAL A 315 -145.67 6.22 60.73
CA VAL A 315 -146.53 7.11 61.54
C VAL A 315 -146.77 8.44 60.80
N THR A 316 -145.77 8.94 60.08
CA THR A 316 -145.85 10.18 59.30
C THR A 316 -146.87 10.08 58.15
N GLY A 317 -146.97 8.91 57.50
CA GLY A 317 -147.94 8.70 56.40
C GLY A 317 -149.40 8.70 56.86
N LEU A 318 -149.67 8.18 58.05
CA LEU A 318 -151.03 8.07 58.60
C LEU A 318 -151.60 9.44 59.01
N ILE A 319 -150.75 10.31 59.57
CA ILE A 319 -151.12 11.68 59.96
C ILE A 319 -151.43 12.55 58.73
N ARG A 320 -150.69 12.38 57.62
CA ARG A 320 -150.94 13.11 56.36
C ARG A 320 -152.29 12.76 55.73
N ALA A 321 -152.71 11.49 55.79
CA ALA A 321 -154.00 11.05 55.26
C ALA A 321 -155.20 11.63 56.04
N TRP A 322 -155.08 11.76 57.36
CA TRP A 322 -156.14 12.37 58.19
C TRP A 322 -156.27 13.88 57.98
N ALA A 323 -155.15 14.55 57.67
CA ALA A 323 -155.11 15.97 57.33
C ALA A 323 -155.88 16.30 56.04
N GLN A 324 -155.73 15.48 55.00
CA GLN A 324 -156.44 15.66 53.73
C GLN A 324 -157.95 15.32 53.82
N ALA A 325 -158.34 14.43 54.75
CA ALA A 325 -159.74 14.08 54.97
C ALA A 325 -160.52 15.10 55.85
N GLY A 326 -159.88 16.19 56.29
CA GLY A 326 -160.51 17.27 57.05
C GLY A 326 -160.97 16.88 58.46
N ARG A 327 -160.35 15.86 59.08
CA ARG A 327 -160.76 15.30 60.38
C ARG A 327 -160.08 15.91 61.61
N PHE A 328 -159.11 16.80 61.43
CA PHE A 328 -158.48 17.50 62.55
C PHE A 328 -159.33 18.69 63.00
N ALA A 329 -159.47 18.83 64.32
CA ALA A 329 -159.98 20.03 64.97
C ALA A 329 -158.82 20.93 65.43
N ASP A 330 -159.06 22.21 65.70
CA ASP A 330 -158.01 23.17 66.11
C ASP A 330 -157.19 22.70 67.35
N ALA A 331 -157.80 21.91 68.24
CA ALA A 331 -157.10 21.35 69.40
C ALA A 331 -156.01 20.33 69.00
N ASP A 332 -156.20 19.61 67.90
CA ASP A 332 -155.23 18.61 67.42
C ASP A 332 -153.98 19.29 66.87
N PHE A 333 -154.14 20.38 66.10
CA PHE A 333 -153.00 21.16 65.58
C PHE A 333 -152.18 21.81 66.70
N ALA A 334 -152.82 22.29 67.76
CA ALA A 334 -152.12 22.81 68.93
C ALA A 334 -151.27 21.75 69.65
N SER A 335 -151.66 20.48 69.62
CA SER A 335 -150.93 19.38 70.27
C SER A 335 -149.71 18.87 69.48
N LEU A 336 -149.81 18.88 68.14
CA LEU A 336 -148.74 18.41 67.25
C LEU A 336 -147.67 19.49 67.01
N GLY A 337 -148.05 20.76 67.05
CA GLY A 337 -147.13 21.90 66.89
C GLY A 337 -146.27 21.79 65.64
N THR A 338 -144.98 22.13 65.75
CA THR A 338 -144.02 22.13 64.63
C THR A 338 -143.28 20.80 64.46
N ALA A 339 -143.58 19.77 65.27
CA ALA A 339 -142.84 18.50 65.30
C ALA A 339 -142.85 17.74 63.97
N LEU A 340 -143.81 18.05 63.08
CA LEU A 340 -143.98 17.41 61.78
C LEU A 340 -143.62 18.33 60.59
N ASP A 341 -143.22 19.59 60.84
CA ASP A 341 -143.01 20.60 59.78
C ASP A 341 -141.96 20.18 58.75
N ALA A 342 -140.92 19.46 59.16
CA ALA A 342 -139.86 18.97 58.27
C ALA A 342 -140.35 17.89 57.28
N HIS A 343 -141.49 17.27 57.56
CA HIS A 343 -142.04 16.16 56.78
C HIS A 343 -143.30 16.52 55.99
N ILE A 344 -143.62 17.82 55.91
CA ILE A 344 -144.84 18.32 55.25
C ILE A 344 -144.48 19.08 53.99
N GLU A 345 -144.90 18.52 52.88
CA GLU A 345 -144.72 19.09 51.55
C GLU A 345 -145.84 20.06 51.22
N LEU A 346 -145.50 21.17 50.57
CA LEU A 346 -146.44 22.22 50.19
C LEU A 346 -147.25 21.76 48.97
N PRO A 347 -148.55 22.10 48.89
CA PRO A 347 -149.35 21.86 47.69
C PRO A 347 -148.71 22.55 46.49
N ALA A 348 -148.58 21.83 45.37
CA ALA A 348 -147.98 22.43 44.18
C ALA A 348 -148.90 23.45 43.49
N HIS A 349 -150.22 23.39 43.69
CA HIS A 349 -151.20 24.21 42.96
C HIS A 349 -152.30 24.70 43.90
N CYS A 350 -152.81 25.91 43.66
CA CYS A 350 -153.91 26.50 44.43
C CYS A 350 -155.24 25.82 44.07
N PRO A 351 -156.02 25.36 45.06
CA PRO A 351 -157.31 24.71 44.78
C PRO A 351 -158.36 25.66 44.18
N LYS A 352 -158.17 26.99 44.23
CA LYS A 352 -159.16 27.99 43.80
C LYS A 352 -159.02 28.44 42.34
N CYS A 353 -157.79 28.74 41.89
CA CYS A 353 -157.55 29.20 40.51
C CYS A 353 -156.85 28.15 39.63
N ALA A 354 -156.47 26.98 40.19
CA ALA A 354 -155.75 25.87 39.56
C ALA A 354 -154.35 26.19 38.99
N ASP A 355 -154.12 27.40 38.50
CA ASP A 355 -152.86 27.81 37.85
C ASP A 355 -151.87 28.52 38.81
N GLY A 356 -152.32 29.00 39.97
CA GLY A 356 -151.44 29.69 40.93
C GLY A 356 -150.68 28.73 41.85
N GLU A 357 -149.36 28.85 41.95
CA GLU A 357 -148.54 28.11 42.91
C GLU A 357 -148.57 28.80 44.29
N PRO A 358 -148.92 28.09 45.38
CA PRO A 358 -149.01 28.71 46.70
C PRO A 358 -147.66 28.83 47.39
N GLU A 359 -147.39 30.00 47.96
CA GLU A 359 -146.15 30.29 48.69
C GLU A 359 -146.41 30.25 50.20
N LEU A 360 -145.49 29.64 50.95
CA LEU A 360 -145.51 29.64 52.41
C LEU A 360 -144.70 30.82 52.93
N ALA A 361 -145.38 31.83 53.44
CA ALA A 361 -144.79 32.90 54.21
C ALA A 361 -144.71 32.53 55.69
N ARG A 362 -143.65 32.97 56.36
CA ARG A 362 -143.49 32.85 57.81
C ARG A 362 -143.32 34.25 58.38
N ASP A 363 -144.41 34.83 58.89
CA ASP A 363 -144.41 36.15 59.52
C ASP A 363 -144.52 36.00 61.04
N GLY A 364 -143.44 36.34 61.74
CA GLY A 364 -143.26 36.09 63.17
C GLY A 364 -143.34 34.61 63.56
N ASP A 365 -144.12 34.32 64.60
CA ASP A 365 -144.34 32.96 65.12
C ASP A 365 -145.46 32.18 64.39
N GLY A 366 -145.93 32.69 63.23
CA GLY A 366 -146.96 32.06 62.41
C GLY A 366 -146.49 31.60 61.04
N TYR A 367 -147.20 30.62 60.48
CA TYR A 367 -147.08 30.11 59.12
C TYR A 367 -148.35 30.45 58.34
N GLU A 368 -148.22 31.05 57.17
CA GLU A 368 -149.34 31.39 56.29
C GLU A 368 -149.05 30.90 54.88
N LEU A 369 -149.99 30.14 54.32
CA LEU A 369 -149.96 29.75 52.92
C LEU A 369 -150.87 30.69 52.13
N SER A 370 -150.34 31.39 51.14
CA SER A 370 -151.12 32.29 50.29
C SER A 370 -150.84 32.05 48.81
N CYS A 371 -151.88 32.22 47.99
CA CYS A 371 -151.77 32.19 46.54
C CYS A 371 -151.73 33.63 46.00
N PRO A 372 -150.60 34.07 45.43
CA PRO A 372 -150.46 35.42 44.91
C PRO A 372 -151.41 35.73 43.73
N GLU A 373 -151.82 34.71 42.98
CA GLU A 373 -152.63 34.91 41.76
C GLU A 373 -154.14 35.11 42.01
N CYS A 374 -154.70 34.59 43.11
CA CYS A 374 -156.14 34.70 43.40
C CYS A 374 -156.47 35.16 44.83
N GLU A 375 -155.46 35.61 45.55
CA GLU A 375 -155.51 36.09 46.94
C GLU A 375 -156.18 35.10 47.93
N HIS A 376 -156.19 33.80 47.61
CA HIS A 376 -156.65 32.76 48.54
C HIS A 376 -155.56 32.49 49.57
N SER A 377 -155.89 32.50 50.87
CA SER A 377 -154.94 32.26 51.97
C SER A 377 -155.50 31.31 53.01
N SER A 378 -154.61 30.54 53.66
CA SER A 378 -154.94 29.77 54.87
C SER A 378 -155.21 30.65 56.10
N GLY A 379 -154.75 31.91 56.05
CA GLY A 379 -154.55 32.76 57.22
C GLY A 379 -153.33 32.32 58.04
N ALA A 380 -152.89 33.17 58.98
CA ALA A 380 -151.77 32.88 59.87
C ALA A 380 -152.10 31.74 60.86
N THR A 381 -151.35 30.64 60.78
CA THR A 381 -151.50 29.41 61.59
C THR A 381 -150.20 29.08 62.33
N ARG A 382 -150.20 28.07 63.21
CA ARG A 382 -149.08 27.82 64.15
C ARG A 382 -148.05 26.81 63.63
N SER A 383 -148.41 26.01 62.64
CA SER A 383 -147.53 24.99 62.07
C SER A 383 -147.68 24.91 60.56
N ARG A 384 -146.67 24.37 59.89
CA ARG A 384 -146.71 24.15 58.44
C ARG A 384 -147.81 23.14 58.06
N LEU A 385 -148.12 22.17 58.92
CA LEU A 385 -149.23 21.23 58.72
C LEU A 385 -150.57 21.95 58.66
N GLU A 386 -150.79 22.80 59.65
CA GLU A 386 -152.03 23.54 59.84
C GLU A 386 -152.27 24.49 58.65
N ALA A 387 -151.25 25.25 58.25
CA ALA A 387 -151.28 26.15 57.10
C ALA A 387 -151.71 25.41 55.82
N VAL A 388 -151.10 24.26 55.53
CA VAL A 388 -151.42 23.45 54.35
C VAL A 388 -152.84 22.92 54.41
N THR A 389 -153.29 22.42 55.56
CA THR A 389 -154.66 21.88 55.70
C THR A 389 -155.74 22.95 55.54
N HIS A 390 -155.53 24.15 56.11
CA HIS A 390 -156.48 25.26 55.96
C HIS A 390 -156.53 25.78 54.53
N PHE A 391 -155.37 25.89 53.86
CA PHE A 391 -155.29 26.35 52.49
C PHE A 391 -156.08 25.48 51.50
N MET A 392 -156.10 24.16 51.73
CA MET A 392 -156.75 23.19 50.84
C MET A 392 -158.29 23.12 50.97
N ARG A 393 -158.91 23.86 51.91
CA ARG A 393 -160.39 23.91 52.03
C ARG A 393 -161.02 24.90 51.01
N PRO A 394 -162.04 24.51 50.22
CA PRO A 394 -162.71 25.41 49.29
C PRO A 394 -163.62 26.43 50.01
N GLN A 395 -163.42 27.73 49.78
CA GLN A 395 -164.29 28.81 50.29
C GLN A 395 -165.59 28.92 49.46
N ARG A 396 -166.75 28.91 50.14
CA ARG A 396 -168.06 29.27 49.57
C ARG A 396 -168.07 30.75 49.18
N THR A 397 -168.40 31.07 47.93
CA THR A 397 -168.60 32.45 47.47
C THR A 397 -169.95 33.01 47.94
N ASP A 398 -169.94 34.27 48.39
CA ASP A 398 -171.08 35.05 48.90
C ASP A 398 -172.14 35.40 47.84
N SER A 399 -173.43 35.45 48.23
CA SER A 399 -174.41 36.51 47.85
C SER A 399 -175.85 36.27 48.37
N LEU A 400 -176.30 37.17 49.27
CA LEU A 400 -177.65 37.71 49.54
C LEU A 400 -178.94 36.88 49.33
N ALA A 401 -179.63 36.61 50.45
CA ALA A 401 -181.05 36.94 50.71
C ALA A 401 -181.29 37.07 52.21
#